data_AF-A0A3D4H832-F1
#
_entry.id   AF-A0A3D4H832-F1
#
_cell.length_a   1.000
_cell.length_b   1.000
_cell.length_c   1.000
_cell.angle_alpha   90.00
_cell.angle_beta   90.00
_cell.angle_gamma   90.00
#
_symmetry.space_group_name_H-M   'P 1'
#
loop_
_entity.id
_entity.type
_entity.pdbx_description
1 polymer ?
#
loop_
_entity_poly.entity_id
_entity_poly.type
_entity_poly.pdbx_seq_one_letter_code
_entity_poly.pdbx_strand_id
1 'polypeptide(L)'
;LFLLLALLQAWACAVSITITGQGSADGTWDVTTAIGTFNTLQSQLETQEWWGNSSLAGIFAGQVGSLLGSPNNVYGDNYGPFFAYAYDGGVDLAYFFYGKAVDAPTGWNPTDSWTWATATRVPDTGSTAALLGAGIVALAFARRRLG
;
A
#
# COMPACT_ATOMS: atom_id res chain seq x y z
N LEU A 1 5.80 -32.28 8.17
CA LEU A 1 6.77 -31.74 7.19
C LEU A 1 6.45 -30.26 6.99
N PHE A 2 6.76 -29.45 8.00
CA PHE A 2 6.58 -28.00 8.02
C PHE A 2 7.98 -27.41 7.93
N LEU A 3 8.50 -27.18 6.73
CA LEU A 3 9.69 -26.35 6.49
C LEU A 3 9.83 -26.15 4.97
N LEU A 4 10.17 -24.93 4.56
CA LEU A 4 10.27 -24.40 3.18
C LEU A 4 8.99 -23.83 2.55
N LEU A 5 8.44 -22.78 3.16
CA LEU A 5 7.77 -21.71 2.40
C LEU A 5 8.39 -20.34 2.74
N ALA A 6 9.70 -20.33 2.97
CA ALA A 6 10.45 -19.09 3.18
C ALA A 6 11.12 -18.68 1.86
N LEU A 7 10.70 -17.51 1.35
CA LEU A 7 11.52 -16.57 0.62
C LEU A 7 11.87 -16.93 -0.84
N LEU A 8 10.85 -17.04 -1.68
CA LEU A 8 10.91 -16.34 -2.97
C LEU A 8 10.29 -14.95 -2.74
N GLN A 9 10.93 -14.12 -1.92
CA GLN A 9 10.73 -12.68 -2.04
C GLN A 9 11.41 -12.30 -3.35
N ALA A 10 10.63 -12.32 -4.44
CA ALA A 10 10.96 -11.56 -5.61
C ALA A 10 11.33 -10.15 -5.12
N TRP A 11 12.46 -9.63 -5.60
CA TRP A 11 12.94 -8.29 -5.26
C TRP A 11 12.01 -7.29 -5.96
N ALA A 12 10.78 -7.18 -5.48
CA ALA A 12 9.96 -6.02 -5.74
C ALA A 12 10.55 -4.93 -4.84
N CYS A 13 11.20 -3.93 -5.44
CA CYS A 13 11.63 -2.74 -4.72
C CYS A 13 10.38 -2.02 -4.21
N ALA A 14 9.95 -2.34 -2.99
CA ALA A 14 8.90 -1.62 -2.31
C ALA A 14 9.44 -0.29 -1.79
N VAL A 15 8.64 0.77 -1.89
CA VAL A 15 8.91 2.05 -1.21
C VAL A 15 8.08 2.10 0.07
N SER A 16 8.74 2.40 1.19
CA SER A 16 8.05 2.56 2.46
C SER A 16 7.57 4.01 2.61
N ILE A 17 6.28 4.18 2.85
CA ILE A 17 5.64 5.49 3.11
C ILE A 17 4.98 5.51 4.48
N THR A 18 4.84 6.69 5.07
CA THR A 18 4.09 6.89 6.31
C THR A 18 2.88 7.78 6.03
N ILE A 19 1.70 7.29 6.39
CA ILE A 19 0.43 8.03 6.33
C ILE A 19 0.06 8.49 7.73
N THR A 20 -0.31 9.77 7.87
CA THR A 20 -0.72 10.38 9.14
C THR A 20 -1.94 11.28 8.97
N GLY A 21 -2.85 11.28 9.95
CA GLY A 21 -4.04 12.14 9.96
C GLY A 21 -5.20 11.65 9.09
N GLN A 22 -5.17 10.40 8.64
CA GLN A 22 -6.17 9.73 7.80
C GLN A 22 -6.95 8.63 8.55
N GLY A 23 -6.86 8.60 9.88
CA GLY A 23 -7.67 7.69 10.70
C GLY A 23 -7.22 6.25 10.57
N SER A 24 -8.08 5.35 10.09
CA SER A 24 -7.75 3.93 9.96
C SER A 24 -6.55 3.69 9.04
N ALA A 25 -6.33 4.54 8.05
CA ALA A 25 -5.23 4.43 7.10
C ALA A 25 -3.86 4.88 7.67
N ASP A 26 -3.83 5.46 8.88
CA ASP A 26 -2.59 5.90 9.52
C ASP A 26 -1.65 4.73 9.79
N GLY A 27 -0.36 4.91 9.50
CA GLY A 27 0.66 3.88 9.70
C GLY A 27 1.71 3.85 8.59
N THR A 28 2.56 2.83 8.65
CA THR A 28 3.60 2.58 7.64
C THR A 28 3.12 1.57 6.61
N TRP A 29 3.40 1.86 5.34
CA TRP A 29 2.96 1.08 4.20
C TRP A 29 4.13 0.80 3.27
N ASP A 30 4.26 -0.45 2.85
CA ASP A 30 5.18 -0.83 1.79
C ASP A 30 4.40 -0.85 0.47
N VAL A 31 4.74 0.09 -0.41
CA VAL A 31 4.13 0.24 -1.73
C VAL A 31 5.00 -0.41 -2.78
N THR A 32 4.44 -1.38 -3.49
CA THR A 32 5.03 -2.02 -4.66
C THR A 32 4.29 -1.60 -5.93
N THR A 33 4.87 -1.91 -7.08
CA THR A 33 4.21 -1.73 -8.37
C THR A 33 3.98 -3.06 -9.08
N ALA A 34 2.86 -3.14 -9.81
CA ALA A 34 2.53 -4.24 -10.70
C ALA A 34 2.27 -3.69 -12.11
N ILE A 35 2.77 -4.37 -13.12
CA ILE A 35 2.57 -4.00 -14.52
C ILE A 35 1.51 -4.92 -15.10
N GLY A 36 0.45 -4.34 -15.65
CA GLY A 36 -0.62 -5.12 -16.28
C GLY A 36 -1.83 -4.28 -16.65
N THR A 37 -2.86 -4.92 -17.19
CA THR A 37 -4.13 -4.25 -17.47
C THR A 37 -4.97 -4.18 -16.21
N PHE A 38 -5.90 -3.23 -16.13
CA PHE A 38 -6.80 -3.15 -14.97
C PHE A 38 -7.58 -4.46 -14.81
N ASN A 39 -8.13 -4.99 -15.90
CA ASN A 39 -8.92 -6.23 -15.88
C ASN A 39 -8.14 -7.43 -15.30
N THR A 40 -6.82 -7.48 -15.52
CA THR A 40 -5.98 -8.57 -14.97
C THR A 40 -5.64 -8.39 -13.49
N LEU A 41 -5.60 -7.14 -13.02
CA LEU A 41 -5.17 -6.78 -11.66
C LEU A 41 -6.35 -6.35 -10.77
N GLN A 42 -7.57 -6.32 -11.30
CA GLN A 42 -8.74 -5.75 -10.66
C GLN A 42 -8.95 -6.27 -9.23
N SER A 43 -8.93 -7.58 -9.03
CA SER A 43 -9.12 -8.18 -7.70
C SER A 43 -8.04 -7.74 -6.69
N GLN A 44 -6.82 -7.49 -7.13
CA GLN A 44 -5.74 -6.97 -6.29
C GLN A 44 -5.95 -5.48 -6.01
N LEU A 45 -6.32 -4.68 -7.02
CA LEU A 45 -6.53 -3.24 -6.89
C LEU A 45 -7.76 -2.88 -6.03
N GLU A 46 -8.80 -3.72 -6.06
CA GLU A 46 -10.00 -3.55 -5.24
C GLU A 46 -9.78 -3.81 -3.74
N THR A 47 -8.66 -4.44 -3.37
CA THR A 47 -8.31 -4.71 -1.96
C THR A 47 -7.47 -3.62 -1.31
N GLN A 48 -7.13 -2.57 -2.07
CA GLN A 48 -6.26 -1.51 -1.57
C GLN A 48 -7.02 -0.61 -0.57
N GLU A 49 -6.32 -0.09 0.44
CA GLU A 49 -6.94 0.73 1.51
C GLU A 49 -7.63 1.98 0.97
N TRP A 50 -7.14 2.52 -0.14
CA TRP A 50 -7.73 3.69 -0.81
C TRP A 50 -8.89 3.35 -1.75
N TRP A 51 -9.26 2.08 -1.90
CA TRP A 51 -10.35 1.70 -2.78
C TRP A 51 -11.67 2.34 -2.34
N GLY A 52 -12.31 3.10 -3.23
CA GLY A 52 -13.52 3.87 -2.92
C GLY A 52 -13.26 5.21 -2.22
N ASN A 53 -12.00 5.63 -2.07
CA ASN A 53 -11.62 6.90 -1.47
C ASN A 53 -10.55 7.61 -2.31
N SER A 54 -11.00 8.48 -3.22
CA SER A 54 -10.11 9.25 -4.10
C SER A 54 -9.12 10.11 -3.33
N SER A 55 -9.55 10.75 -2.23
CA SER A 55 -8.68 11.57 -1.40
C SER A 55 -7.54 10.74 -0.81
N LEU A 56 -7.80 9.50 -0.38
CA LEU A 56 -6.77 8.62 0.14
C LEU A 56 -5.83 8.14 -0.97
N ALA A 57 -6.36 7.84 -2.16
CA ALA A 57 -5.56 7.46 -3.32
C ALA A 57 -4.58 8.58 -3.71
N GLY A 58 -5.05 9.83 -3.73
CA GLY A 58 -4.23 11.02 -3.96
C GLY A 58 -3.15 11.23 -2.89
N ILE A 59 -3.44 10.96 -1.62
CA ILE A 59 -2.44 11.03 -0.54
C ILE A 59 -1.34 10.00 -0.74
N PHE A 60 -1.70 8.74 -1.04
CA PHE A 60 -0.73 7.68 -1.32
C PHE A 60 0.13 8.04 -2.55
N ALA A 61 -0.50 8.49 -3.64
CA ALA A 61 0.20 8.94 -4.84
C ALA A 61 1.18 10.09 -4.54
N GLY A 62 0.75 11.06 -3.72
CA GLY A 62 1.58 12.18 -3.28
C GLY A 62 2.80 11.75 -2.45
N GLN A 63 2.62 10.83 -1.51
CA GLN A 63 3.72 10.32 -0.67
C GLN A 63 4.73 9.52 -1.47
N VAL A 64 4.26 8.58 -2.30
CA VAL A 64 5.12 7.79 -3.19
C VAL A 64 5.85 8.67 -4.18
N GLY A 65 5.14 9.62 -4.79
CA GLY A 65 5.71 10.58 -5.72
C GLY A 65 6.72 11.54 -5.09
N SER A 66 6.52 11.93 -3.83
CA SER A 66 7.49 12.78 -3.11
C SER A 66 8.80 12.07 -2.82
N LEU A 67 8.77 10.74 -2.64
CA LEU A 67 9.97 9.94 -2.40
C LEU A 67 10.69 9.53 -3.69
N LEU A 68 9.95 9.07 -4.68
CA LEU A 68 10.51 8.51 -5.92
C LEU A 68 10.60 9.51 -7.07
N GLY A 69 9.92 10.66 -6.97
CA GLY A 69 9.80 11.64 -8.06
C GLY A 69 9.00 11.11 -9.26
N SER A 70 9.28 11.68 -10.43
CA SER A 70 8.75 11.28 -11.73
C SER A 70 9.89 11.27 -12.76
N PRO A 71 9.87 10.38 -13.78
CA PRO A 71 8.85 9.38 -14.10
C PRO A 71 9.04 8.03 -13.38
N ASN A 72 7.94 7.36 -13.00
CA ASN A 72 7.93 6.03 -12.40
C ASN A 72 6.80 5.13 -12.98
N ASN A 73 6.56 5.25 -14.29
CA ASN A 73 5.53 4.48 -15.00
C ASN A 73 6.06 4.00 -16.38
N VAL A 74 5.71 2.76 -16.75
CA VAL A 74 6.17 2.03 -17.95
C VAL A 74 5.86 2.75 -19.28
N TYR A 75 4.79 3.55 -19.35
CA TYR A 75 4.42 4.24 -20.58
C TYR A 75 5.14 5.57 -20.85
N GLY A 76 6.12 5.92 -20.01
CA GLY A 76 6.96 7.10 -20.22
C GLY A 76 6.22 8.42 -19.99
N ASP A 77 7.00 9.44 -19.66
CA ASP A 77 6.62 10.85 -19.57
C ASP A 77 5.82 11.25 -18.31
N ASN A 78 6.58 11.47 -17.24
CA ASN A 78 6.24 12.25 -16.03
C ASN A 78 5.19 11.67 -15.07
N TYR A 79 4.60 10.50 -15.35
CA TYR A 79 3.65 9.87 -14.44
C TYR A 79 4.34 8.99 -13.39
N GLY A 80 3.85 9.06 -12.15
CA GLY A 80 4.04 8.03 -11.15
C GLY A 80 3.17 6.80 -11.41
N PRO A 81 3.27 5.76 -10.57
CA PRO A 81 2.36 4.62 -10.62
C PRO A 81 0.92 5.06 -10.35
N PHE A 82 -0.04 4.33 -10.92
CA PHE A 82 -1.46 4.61 -10.82
C PHE A 82 -2.08 3.93 -9.58
N PHE A 83 -2.83 4.72 -8.82
CA PHE A 83 -3.60 4.28 -7.66
C PHE A 83 -5.06 4.23 -8.07
N ALA A 84 -5.54 3.03 -8.41
CA ALA A 84 -6.93 2.83 -8.81
C ALA A 84 -7.88 3.02 -7.63
N TYR A 85 -9.01 3.70 -7.84
CA TYR A 85 -10.08 3.80 -6.86
C TYR A 85 -11.46 3.71 -7.53
N ALA A 86 -12.44 3.19 -6.80
CA ALA A 86 -13.84 3.22 -7.22
C ALA A 86 -14.43 4.64 -7.10
N TYR A 87 -15.22 5.03 -8.10
CA TYR A 87 -16.05 6.24 -8.13
C TYR A 87 -17.48 5.87 -8.56
N ASP A 88 -18.45 6.76 -8.38
CA ASP A 88 -19.85 6.55 -8.78
C ASP A 88 -19.96 6.19 -10.28
N GLY A 89 -20.11 4.89 -10.55
CA GLY A 89 -20.28 4.35 -11.89
C GLY A 89 -19.01 3.86 -12.58
N GLY A 90 -17.86 3.78 -11.90
CA GLY A 90 -16.65 3.25 -12.54
C GLY A 90 -15.39 3.24 -11.68
N VAL A 91 -14.25 3.23 -12.36
CA VAL A 91 -12.90 3.24 -11.78
C VAL A 91 -12.17 4.44 -12.32
N ASP A 92 -11.47 5.12 -11.43
CA ASP A 92 -10.64 6.28 -11.74
C ASP A 92 -9.28 6.13 -11.05
N LEU A 93 -8.34 7.04 -11.34
CA LEU A 93 -6.93 6.88 -11.02
C LEU A 93 -6.37 8.13 -10.35
N ALA A 94 -5.63 7.94 -9.27
CA ALA A 94 -4.74 8.96 -8.72
C ALA A 94 -3.28 8.66 -9.10
N TYR A 95 -2.50 9.69 -9.39
CA TYR A 95 -1.09 9.53 -9.76
C TYR A 95 -0.29 10.79 -9.44
N PHE A 96 1.04 10.66 -9.41
CA PHE A 96 1.92 11.81 -9.23
C PHE A 96 2.41 12.35 -10.57
N PHE A 97 2.36 13.67 -10.74
CA PHE A 97 2.74 14.35 -11.98
C PHE A 97 3.29 15.76 -11.67
N TYR A 98 4.50 16.05 -12.16
CA TYR A 98 5.20 17.34 -11.95
C TYR A 98 5.15 17.87 -10.51
N GLY A 99 5.40 17.01 -9.53
CA GLY A 99 5.48 17.42 -8.12
C GLY A 99 4.14 17.50 -7.40
N LYS A 100 3.04 17.07 -8.01
CA LYS A 100 1.69 17.09 -7.42
C LYS A 100 0.97 15.76 -7.62
N ALA A 101 0.16 15.38 -6.64
CA ALA A 101 -0.85 14.34 -6.84
C ALA A 101 -1.98 14.90 -7.70
N VAL A 102 -2.39 14.14 -8.70
CA VAL A 102 -3.46 14.46 -9.65
C VAL A 102 -4.45 13.31 -9.61
N ASP A 103 -5.74 13.66 -9.52
CA ASP A 103 -6.84 12.74 -9.73
C ASP A 103 -7.31 12.83 -11.18
N ALA A 104 -7.65 11.68 -11.76
CA ALA A 104 -8.27 11.50 -13.06
C ALA A 104 -7.39 11.85 -14.28
N PRO A 105 -6.67 10.89 -14.87
CA PRO A 105 -6.14 11.08 -16.22
C PRO A 105 -7.31 11.04 -17.20
N THR A 106 -7.42 12.07 -18.03
CA THR A 106 -8.26 12.00 -19.23
C THR A 106 -7.67 10.96 -20.18
N GLY A 107 -8.40 9.87 -20.44
CA GLY A 107 -8.08 8.93 -21.52
C GLY A 107 -7.30 7.67 -21.14
N TRP A 108 -7.33 7.23 -19.88
CA TRP A 108 -6.85 5.87 -19.57
C TRP A 108 -7.81 4.81 -20.14
N ASN A 109 -7.24 3.68 -20.57
CA ASN A 109 -8.00 2.54 -21.08
C ASN A 109 -7.73 1.31 -20.21
N PRO A 110 -8.77 0.62 -19.69
CA PRO A 110 -8.60 -0.57 -18.84
C PRO A 110 -7.96 -1.76 -19.53
N THR A 111 -7.89 -1.78 -20.87
CA THR A 111 -7.20 -2.82 -21.63
C THR A 111 -5.72 -2.55 -21.84
N ASP A 112 -5.28 -1.31 -21.61
CA ASP A 112 -3.87 -0.96 -21.76
C ASP A 112 -3.10 -1.37 -20.51
N SER A 113 -1.84 -1.72 -20.70
CA SER A 113 -0.98 -2.10 -19.58
C SER A 113 -0.46 -0.84 -18.88
N TRP A 114 -0.61 -0.74 -17.57
CA TRP A 114 -0.11 0.39 -16.79
C TRP A 114 0.72 -0.09 -15.60
N THR A 115 1.47 0.84 -15.00
CA THR A 115 2.12 0.60 -13.71
C THR A 115 1.15 0.95 -12.60
N TRP A 116 0.66 -0.06 -11.89
CA TRP A 116 -0.28 0.10 -10.80
C TRP A 116 0.43 0.03 -9.46
N ALA A 117 0.08 0.92 -8.54
CA ALA A 117 0.54 0.86 -7.18
C ALA A 117 -0.32 -0.10 -6.35
N THR A 118 0.33 -0.88 -5.49
CA THR A 118 -0.33 -1.70 -4.47
C THR A 118 0.44 -1.55 -3.17
N ALA A 119 -0.26 -1.49 -2.05
CA ALA A 119 0.35 -1.31 -0.74
C ALA A 119 0.00 -2.46 0.19
N THR A 120 0.96 -2.78 1.06
CA THR A 120 0.74 -3.66 2.19
C THR A 120 1.11 -2.92 3.47
N ARG A 121 0.26 -3.04 4.49
CA ARG A 121 0.50 -2.38 5.78
C ARG A 121 1.67 -3.09 6.47
N VAL A 122 2.64 -2.32 6.93
CA VAL A 122 3.73 -2.81 7.78
C VAL A 122 3.22 -2.91 9.21
N PRO A 123 3.22 -4.09 9.84
CA PRO A 123 2.77 -4.22 11.22
C PRO A 123 3.68 -3.46 12.19
N ASP A 124 3.09 -2.69 13.09
CA ASP A 124 3.83 -2.06 14.19
C ASP A 124 4.30 -3.15 15.18
N THR A 125 5.52 -3.62 14.99
CA THR A 125 6.13 -4.68 15.82
C THR A 125 6.25 -4.32 17.31
N GLY A 126 6.13 -3.03 17.66
CA GLY A 126 6.15 -2.57 19.05
C GLY A 126 4.96 -3.03 19.90
N SER A 127 3.76 -3.12 19.31
CA SER A 127 2.54 -3.46 20.04
C SER A 127 2.42 -4.96 20.33
N THR A 128 2.91 -5.80 19.43
CA THR A 128 2.90 -7.27 19.60
C THR A 128 3.92 -7.71 20.66
N ALA A 129 5.08 -7.06 20.73
CA ALA A 129 6.08 -7.32 21.77
C ALA A 129 5.58 -6.92 23.17
N ALA A 130 4.85 -5.81 23.30
CA ALA A 130 4.28 -5.35 24.56
C ALA A 130 3.23 -6.33 25.14
N LEU A 131 2.38 -6.91 24.27
CA LEU A 131 1.38 -7.92 24.69
C LEU A 131 2.04 -9.22 25.16
N LEU A 132 3.08 -9.68 24.46
CA LEU A 132 3.86 -10.87 24.88
C LEU A 132 4.60 -10.61 26.20
N GLY A 133 5.20 -9.42 26.37
CA GLY A 133 5.85 -9.01 27.61
C GLY A 133 4.89 -8.95 28.80
N ALA A 134 3.72 -8.33 28.62
CA ALA A 134 2.70 -8.26 29.66
C ALA A 134 2.15 -9.65 30.04
N GLY A 135 1.95 -10.53 29.05
CA GLY A 135 1.51 -11.91 29.28
C GLY A 135 2.51 -12.74 30.09
N ILE A 136 3.81 -12.60 29.83
CA ILE A 136 4.87 -13.30 30.58
C ILE A 136 4.97 -12.78 32.02
N VAL A 137 4.86 -11.47 32.23
CA VAL A 137 4.87 -10.87 33.58
C VAL A 137 3.65 -11.29 34.40
N ALA A 138 2.46 -11.31 33.79
CA ALA A 138 1.23 -11.77 34.45
C ALA A 138 1.31 -13.26 34.85
N LEU A 139 1.85 -14.10 33.98
CA LEU A 139 2.03 -15.54 34.26
C LEU A 139 3.10 -15.79 35.34
N ALA A 140 4.19 -15.02 35.37
CA ALA A 140 5.20 -15.09 36.41
C ALA A 140 4.65 -14.68 37.79
N PHE A 141 3.77 -13.66 37.84
CA PHE A 141 3.10 -13.24 39.06
C PHE A 141 2.05 -14.26 39.54
N ALA A 142 1.31 -14.89 38.63
CA ALA A 142 0.36 -15.95 38.98
C ALA A 142 1.06 -17.15 39.65
N ARG A 143 2.27 -17.50 39.18
CA ARG A 143 3.05 -18.62 39.72
C ARG A 143 3.66 -18.35 41.10
N ARG A 144 3.91 -17.08 41.46
CA ARG A 144 4.46 -16.66 42.75
C ARG A 144 3.43 -16.64 43.89
N ARG A 145 2.13 -16.62 43.58
CA ARG A 145 1.04 -16.61 44.58
C ARG A 145 0.54 -18.01 44.97
N LEU A 146 1.02 -19.07 44.31
CA LEU A 146 0.57 -20.47 44.51
C LEU A 146 1.65 -21.38 45.12
N GLY A 147 2.75 -20.81 45.64
CA GLY A 147 3.81 -21.53 46.33
C GLY A 147 3.95 -21.07 47.78
#